data_AF-A0A7Z9V3G6-F1
#
_entry.id   AF-A0A7Z9V3G6-F1
#
_cell.length_a   1.000
_cell.length_b   1.000
_cell.length_c   1.000
_cell.angle_alpha   90.00
_cell.angle_beta   90.00
_cell.angle_gamma   90.00
#
_symmetry.space_group_name_H-M   'P 1'
#
loop_
_entity.id
_entity.type
_entity.pdbx_description
1 polymer ?
#
loop_
_entity_poly.entity_id
_entity_poly.type
_entity_poly.pdbx_seq_one_letter_code
_entity_poly.pdbx_strand_id
1 'polypeptide(L)'
;MCRQFHDAYGSRIIVLCPDDIVDSRLRIGRHREKLGSDGAQVRNEWVCRHDLAEACRLAVESESIDFDIFHIVGTTEADAICNVERSRDLLGLPYQGDLEQYH
;
A
#
# COMPACT_ATOMS: atom_id res chain seq x y z
N MET A 1 -1.30 19.02 -5.37
CA MET A 1 -1.43 18.90 -6.83
C MET A 1 -2.67 18.10 -7.23
N CYS A 2 -2.79 16.81 -6.92
CA CYS A 2 -3.93 15.97 -7.34
C CYS A 2 -5.31 16.56 -7.01
N ARG A 3 -5.49 17.05 -5.77
CA ARG A 3 -6.75 17.69 -5.34
C ARG A 3 -7.17 18.86 -6.24
N GLN A 4 -6.22 19.74 -6.58
CA GLN A 4 -6.49 20.91 -7.42
C GLN A 4 -6.94 20.51 -8.84
N PHE A 5 -6.39 19.43 -9.40
CA PHE A 5 -6.79 18.94 -10.72
C PHE A 5 -8.18 18.31 -10.69
N HIS A 6 -8.49 17.54 -9.64
CA HIS A 6 -9.83 17.03 -9.43
C HIS A 6 -10.84 18.18 -9.31
N ASP A 7 -10.58 19.16 -8.45
CA ASP A 7 -11.55 20.22 -8.17
C ASP A 7 -11.71 21.20 -9.36
N ALA A 8 -10.64 21.46 -10.13
CA ALA A 8 -10.69 22.39 -11.25
C ALA A 8 -11.20 21.76 -12.55
N TYR A 9 -10.96 20.48 -12.78
CA TYR A 9 -11.21 19.82 -14.07
C TYR A 9 -12.10 18.58 -13.98
N GLY A 10 -12.59 18.21 -12.80
CA GLY A 10 -13.36 16.98 -12.60
C GLY A 10 -12.55 15.71 -12.91
N SER A 11 -11.22 15.78 -12.85
CA SER A 11 -10.36 14.64 -13.14
C SER A 11 -10.49 13.58 -12.06
N ARG A 12 -10.88 12.36 -12.47
CA ARG A 12 -10.88 11.19 -11.59
C ARG A 12 -9.44 10.81 -11.22
N ILE A 13 -9.10 10.90 -9.94
CA ILE A 13 -7.72 10.68 -9.45
C ILE A 13 -7.77 9.94 -8.12
N ILE A 14 -7.27 8.70 -8.11
CA ILE A 14 -7.02 7.94 -6.88
C ILE A 14 -5.52 7.98 -6.61
N VAL A 15 -5.13 8.45 -5.42
CA VAL A 15 -3.73 8.54 -5.00
C VAL A 15 -3.42 7.34 -4.12
N LEU A 16 -2.43 6.55 -4.54
CA LEU A 16 -1.87 5.46 -3.75
C LEU A 16 -0.56 5.93 -3.13
N CYS A 17 -0.49 5.92 -1.81
CA CYS A 17 0.70 6.28 -1.03
C CYS A 17 1.32 4.99 -0.47
N PRO A 18 2.13 4.26 -1.25
CA PRO A 18 2.93 3.18 -0.71
C PRO A 18 4.08 3.74 0.13
N ASP A 19 4.50 2.95 1.11
CA ASP A 19 5.72 3.25 1.87
C ASP A 19 6.88 2.33 1.41
N ASP A 20 7.45 1.51 2.29
CA ASP A 20 8.57 0.63 1.96
C ASP A 20 8.09 -0.58 1.15
N ILE A 21 8.24 -0.49 -0.18
CA ILE A 21 7.88 -1.57 -1.11
C ILE A 21 8.91 -2.70 -1.03
N VAL A 22 8.43 -3.91 -0.72
CA VAL A 22 9.22 -5.14 -0.62
C VAL A 22 8.62 -6.27 -1.47
N ASP A 23 9.37 -7.34 -1.69
CA ASP A 23 8.88 -8.59 -2.27
C ASP A 23 8.86 -9.68 -1.21
N SER A 24 7.71 -9.84 -0.54
CA SER A 24 7.54 -10.86 0.49
C SER A 24 7.56 -12.29 -0.05
N ARG A 25 7.27 -12.50 -1.33
CA ARG A 25 7.31 -13.85 -1.93
C ARG A 25 8.74 -14.29 -2.21
N LEU A 26 9.61 -13.35 -2.57
CA LEU A 26 11.03 -13.60 -2.83
C LEU A 26 11.94 -13.30 -1.62
N ARG A 27 11.40 -12.77 -0.53
CA ARG A 27 12.15 -12.33 0.67
C ARG A 27 13.15 -11.22 0.37
N ILE A 28 12.80 -10.28 -0.50
CA ILE A 28 13.69 -9.21 -0.97
C ILE A 28 13.15 -7.86 -0.49
N GLY A 29 13.96 -7.14 0.29
CA GLY A 29 13.65 -5.78 0.71
C GLY A 29 14.03 -4.71 -0.33
N ARG A 30 13.80 -3.44 0.00
CA ARG A 30 13.96 -2.29 -0.91
C ARG A 30 15.37 -2.21 -1.51
N HIS A 31 16.39 -2.55 -0.73
CA HIS A 31 17.81 -2.52 -1.10
C HIS A 31 18.37 -3.89 -1.48
N ARG A 32 17.51 -4.87 -1.79
CA ARG A 32 17.84 -6.28 -2.08
C ARG A 32 18.40 -7.05 -0.89
N GLU A 33 18.26 -6.52 0.31
CA GLU A 33 18.48 -7.23 1.56
C GLU A 33 17.48 -8.38 1.72
N LYS A 34 17.88 -9.41 2.47
CA LYS A 34 17.02 -10.55 2.78
C LYS A 34 16.07 -10.17 3.93
N LEU A 35 14.76 -10.24 3.67
CA LEU A 35 13.73 -10.02 4.69
C LEU A 35 13.81 -11.10 5.79
N GLY A 36 13.60 -10.70 7.06
CA GLY A 36 13.65 -11.58 8.22
C GLY A 36 15.01 -12.23 8.48
N SER A 37 16.11 -11.59 8.06
CA SER A 37 17.45 -12.03 8.44
C SER A 37 17.79 -11.60 9.87
N ASP A 38 18.54 -12.43 10.60
CA ASP A 38 18.91 -12.16 12.00
C ASP A 38 19.55 -10.77 12.14
N GLY A 39 18.89 -9.89 12.90
CA GLY A 39 19.34 -8.51 13.15
C GLY A 39 18.85 -7.46 12.13
N ALA A 40 18.12 -7.84 11.09
CA ALA A 40 17.43 -6.88 10.24
C ALA A 40 16.25 -6.27 11.01
N GLN A 41 16.24 -4.94 11.14
CA GLN A 41 15.08 -4.25 11.71
C GLN A 41 13.91 -4.37 10.76
N VAL A 42 12.86 -5.03 11.24
CA VAL A 42 11.55 -5.01 10.60
C VAL A 42 10.97 -3.61 10.78
N ARG A 43 10.48 -3.02 9.70
CA ARG A 43 9.89 -1.68 9.72
C ARG A 43 8.38 -1.78 9.73
N ASN A 44 7.76 -0.84 10.42
CA ASN A 44 6.31 -0.82 10.61
C ASN A 44 5.53 -0.40 9.36
N GLU A 45 6.21 -0.05 8.26
CA GLU A 45 5.58 0.54 7.07
C GLU A 45 5.92 -0.21 5.78
N TRP A 46 5.83 -1.55 5.78
CA TRP A 46 6.08 -2.34 4.57
C TRP A 46 4.83 -2.55 3.74
N VAL A 47 5.00 -2.63 2.42
CA VAL A 47 3.98 -3.09 1.48
C VAL A 47 4.57 -4.11 0.53
N CYS A 48 3.89 -5.25 0.36
CA CYS A 48 4.30 -6.19 -0.69
C CYS A 48 3.98 -5.59 -2.06
N ARG A 49 4.94 -5.63 -2.99
CA ARG A 49 4.76 -5.17 -4.39
C ARG A 49 3.55 -5.79 -5.09
N HIS A 50 3.12 -6.99 -4.69
CA HIS A 50 1.96 -7.66 -5.25
C HIS A 50 0.67 -7.03 -4.73
N ASP A 51 0.61 -6.66 -3.45
CA ASP A 51 -0.52 -5.92 -2.88
C ASP A 51 -0.60 -4.51 -3.49
N LEU A 52 0.55 -3.85 -3.71
CA LEU A 52 0.57 -2.55 -4.40
C LEU A 52 0.08 -2.67 -5.86
N ALA A 53 0.46 -3.74 -6.56
CA ALA A 53 -0.03 -3.99 -7.91
C ALA A 53 -1.55 -4.22 -7.93
N GLU A 54 -2.07 -4.95 -6.94
CA GLU A 54 -3.51 -5.15 -6.76
C GLU A 54 -4.23 -3.84 -6.43
N ALA A 55 -3.65 -2.99 -5.58
CA ALA A 55 -4.19 -1.65 -5.30
C ALA A 55 -4.28 -0.79 -6.57
N CYS A 56 -3.27 -0.83 -7.44
CA CYS A 56 -3.31 -0.17 -8.75
C CYS A 56 -4.45 -0.70 -9.63
N ARG A 57 -4.63 -2.03 -9.68
CA ARG A 57 -5.70 -2.67 -10.46
C ARG A 57 -7.08 -2.22 -9.96
N LEU A 58 -7.32 -2.33 -8.65
CA LEU A 58 -8.57 -1.90 -8.01
C LEU A 58 -8.85 -0.41 -8.21
N ALA A 59 -7.81 0.43 -8.14
CA ALA A 59 -7.97 1.87 -8.33
C ALA A 59 -8.40 2.20 -9.77
N VAL A 60 -7.76 1.59 -10.77
CA VAL A 60 -8.12 1.82 -12.18
C VAL A 60 -9.54 1.32 -12.47
N GLU A 61 -9.89 0.13 -11.98
CA GLU A 61 -11.18 -0.51 -12.22
C GLU A 61 -12.35 0.05 -11.39
N SER A 62 -12.08 0.81 -10.33
CA SER A 62 -13.15 1.39 -9.51
C SER A 62 -14.08 2.26 -10.34
N GLU A 63 -15.39 2.10 -10.18
CA GLU A 63 -16.41 2.97 -10.81
C GLU A 63 -17.05 3.92 -9.80
N SER A 64 -16.73 3.77 -8.52
CA SER A 64 -17.38 4.46 -7.40
C SER A 64 -16.51 5.54 -6.75
N ILE A 65 -15.21 5.58 -7.04
CA ILE A 65 -14.27 6.51 -6.43
C ILE A 65 -13.79 7.51 -7.47
N ASP A 66 -14.25 8.75 -7.33
CA ASP A 66 -13.80 9.88 -8.15
C ASP A 66 -12.47 10.46 -7.66
N PHE A 67 -12.33 10.61 -6.34
CA PHE A 67 -11.07 11.01 -5.71
C PHE A 67 -10.94 10.48 -4.30
N ASP A 68 -9.81 9.84 -4.02
CA ASP A 68 -9.39 9.52 -2.65
C ASP A 68 -7.86 9.38 -2.56
N ILE A 69 -7.36 9.34 -1.33
CA ILE A 69 -5.95 9.10 -1.00
C ILE A 69 -5.88 7.91 -0.05
N PHE A 70 -5.19 6.85 -0.48
CA PHE A 70 -5.04 5.63 0.29
C PHE A 70 -3.58 5.42 0.69
N HIS A 71 -3.32 5.21 1.98
CA HIS A 71 -2.06 4.61 2.42
C HIS A 71 -2.10 3.12 2.11
N ILE A 72 -1.12 2.66 1.33
CA ILE A 72 -1.01 1.26 0.90
C ILE A 72 0.16 0.63 1.66
N VAL A 73 -0.16 0.08 2.82
CA VAL A 73 0.81 -0.48 3.78
C VAL A 73 0.22 -1.75 4.38
N GLY A 74 0.98 -2.84 4.38
CA GLY A 74 0.49 -4.18 4.73
C GLY A 74 0.89 -4.69 6.12
N THR A 75 1.82 -4.03 6.81
CA THR A 75 2.19 -4.33 8.21
C THR A 75 1.08 -3.91 9.18
N THR A 76 0.82 -4.71 10.21
CA THR A 76 -0.29 -4.44 11.13
C THR A 76 -0.05 -3.21 12.00
N GLU A 77 1.21 -2.88 12.33
CA GLU A 77 1.55 -1.69 13.11
C GLU A 77 1.22 -0.38 12.37
N ALA A 78 1.13 -0.43 11.03
CA ALA A 78 0.77 0.73 10.23
C ALA A 78 -0.65 1.23 10.52
N ASP A 79 -1.55 0.36 11.01
CA ASP A 79 -2.92 0.75 11.37
C ASP A 79 -2.96 1.81 12.50
N ALA A 80 -1.90 1.90 13.32
CA ALA A 80 -1.81 2.89 14.39
C ALA A 80 -1.36 4.29 13.91
N ILE A 81 -0.74 4.39 12.73
CA ILE A 81 -0.08 5.61 12.24
C ILE A 81 -0.58 6.06 10.86
N CYS A 82 -1.19 5.16 10.10
CA CYS A 82 -1.72 5.39 8.76
C CYS A 82 -3.20 5.00 8.69
N ASN A 83 -3.95 5.60 7.76
CA ASN A 83 -5.38 5.29 7.57
C ASN A 83 -5.62 4.05 6.68
N VAL A 84 -4.84 2.98 6.90
CA VAL A 84 -4.81 1.78 6.05
C VAL A 84 -6.19 1.12 5.96
N GLU A 85 -7.00 1.18 7.01
CA GLU A 85 -8.40 0.72 7.03
C GLU A 85 -9.19 1.19 5.80
N ARG A 86 -9.02 2.44 5.36
CA ARG A 86 -9.72 2.97 4.18
C ARG A 86 -9.40 2.21 2.89
N SER A 87 -8.16 1.75 2.73
CA SER A 87 -7.78 0.94 1.57
C SER A 87 -8.46 -0.43 1.58
N ARG A 88 -8.72 -0.98 2.76
CA ARG A 88 -9.47 -2.25 2.90
C ARG A 88 -10.95 -2.01 2.62
N ASP A 89 -11.53 -0.98 3.22
CA ASP A 89 -12.98 -0.76 3.19
C ASP A 89 -13.50 -0.13 1.90
N LEU A 90 -12.81 0.89 1.38
CA LEU A 90 -13.28 1.67 0.22
C LEU A 90 -12.69 1.17 -1.08
N LEU A 91 -11.38 0.89 -1.09
CA LEU A 91 -10.71 0.36 -2.29
C LEU A 91 -10.92 -1.17 -2.42
N GLY A 92 -11.27 -1.86 -1.32
CA GLY A 92 -11.49 -3.31 -1.33
C GLY A 92 -10.18 -4.11 -1.39
N LEU A 93 -9.05 -3.53 -0.98
CA LEU A 93 -7.73 -4.13 -1.13
C LEU A 93 -7.50 -5.30 -0.14
N PRO A 94 -7.34 -6.54 -0.62
CA PRO A 94 -6.90 -7.63 0.24
C PRO A 94 -5.37 -7.58 0.39
N TYR A 95 -4.88 -7.29 1.58
CA TYR A 95 -3.44 -7.43 1.89
C TYR A 95 -3.08 -8.91 2.02
N GLN A 96 -2.32 -9.44 1.05
CA GLN A 96 -1.92 -10.84 0.97
C GLN A 96 -0.40 -11.02 1.05
N GLY A 97 0.34 -9.94 1.31
CA GLY A 97 1.79 -9.93 1.43
C GLY A 97 2.34 -10.77 2.58
N ASP A 98 1.54 -11.09 3.61
CA ASP A 98 1.96 -11.87 4.79
C ASP A 98 3.28 -11.37 5.39
N LEU A 99 3.35 -10.07 5.69
CA LEU A 99 4.58 -9.41 6.13
C LEU A 99 4.96 -9.77 7.57
N GLU A 100 3.97 -10.13 8.38
CA GLU A 100 4.12 -10.59 9.77
C GLU A 100 5.03 -11.82 9.92
N GLN A 101 5.19 -12.62 8.86
CA GLN A 101 6.12 -13.76 8.88
C GLN A 101 7.61 -13.36 9.04
N TYR A 102 7.91 -12.06 8.92
CA TYR A 102 9.25 -11.51 9.07
C TYR A 102 9.48 -10.77 10.38
N HIS A 103 8.44 -10.63 11.23
CA HIS A 103 8.49 -10.06 12.57
C HIS A 103 8.95 -11.07 13.62
#